data_AF-A0A6V8KXM5-F1
#
_entry.id   AF-A0A6V8KXM5-F1
#
_cell.length_a   1.000
_cell.length_b   1.000
_cell.length_c   1.000
_cell.angle_alpha   90.00
_cell.angle_beta   90.00
_cell.angle_gamma   90.00
#
_symmetry.space_group_name_H-M   'P 1'
#
loop_
_entity.id
_entity.type
_entity.pdbx_description
1 polymer ?
#
loop_
_entity_poly.entity_id
_entity_poly.type
_entity_poly.pdbx_seq_one_letter_code
_entity_poly.pdbx_strand_id
1 'polypeptide(L)'
;MRLARLLVEIATTCGRQTDDGLSLGVPLSQPELATMIGVAEATVQKAFRELRECGVIRTGYRQITVVDVPALRVLGDGAEDVRSLTA
;
A
#
# COMPACT_ATOMS: atom_id res chain seq x y z
N MET A 1 7.24 5.21 -1.67
CA MET A 1 6.07 5.52 -2.52
C MET A 1 4.83 5.73 -1.64
N ARG A 2 4.04 6.80 -1.85
CA ARG A 2 2.99 7.24 -0.91
C ARG A 2 1.91 6.19 -0.62
N LEU A 3 1.50 5.44 -1.63
CA LEU A 3 0.50 4.39 -1.46
C LEU A 3 0.98 3.29 -0.51
N ALA A 4 2.22 2.81 -0.65
CA ALA A 4 2.76 1.77 0.22
C ALA A 4 2.76 2.18 1.70
N ARG A 5 3.09 3.46 1.98
CA ARG A 5 3.03 4.00 3.34
C ARG A 5 1.61 4.03 3.89
N LEU A 6 0.66 4.52 3.10
CA LEU A 6 -0.76 4.53 3.49
C LEU A 6 -1.25 3.10 3.78
N LEU A 7 -0.89 2.13 2.93
CA LEU A 7 -1.27 0.73 3.15
C LEU A 7 -0.66 0.17 4.44
N VAL A 8 0.60 0.47 4.75
CA VAL A 8 1.22 0.09 6.04
C VAL A 8 0.45 0.70 7.21
N GLU A 9 0.16 2.00 7.16
CA GLU A 9 -0.54 2.73 8.22
C GLU A 9 -1.94 2.14 8.49
N ILE A 10 -2.72 1.89 7.42
CA ILE A 10 -4.04 1.28 7.54
C ILE A 10 -3.92 -0.14 8.10
N ALA A 11 -2.98 -0.95 7.58
CA ALA A 11 -2.77 -2.32 8.04
C ALA A 11 -2.38 -2.36 9.53
N THR A 12 -1.54 -1.44 10.00
CA THR A 12 -1.14 -1.39 11.41
C THR A 12 -2.24 -0.88 12.34
N THR A 13 -3.11 0.00 11.84
CA THR A 13 -4.14 0.65 12.67
C THR A 13 -5.44 -0.16 12.72
N CYS A 14 -5.88 -0.66 11.57
CA CYS A 14 -7.18 -1.30 11.38
C CYS A 14 -7.07 -2.78 11.02
N GLY A 15 -5.85 -3.25 10.72
CA GLY A 15 -5.65 -4.54 10.11
C GLY A 15 -5.96 -5.71 11.04
N ARG A 16 -6.25 -6.85 10.42
CA ARG A 16 -6.48 -8.12 11.10
C ARG A 16 -5.55 -9.17 10.51
N GLN A 17 -4.91 -9.93 11.41
CA GLN A 17 -4.03 -11.03 11.02
C GLN A 17 -4.87 -12.16 10.40
N THR A 18 -4.40 -12.70 9.28
CA THR A 18 -5.01 -13.81 8.54
C THR A 18 -3.93 -14.80 8.14
N ASP A 19 -4.33 -15.99 7.66
CA ASP A 19 -3.38 -17.02 7.20
C ASP A 19 -2.51 -16.55 6.02
N ASP A 20 -3.02 -15.57 5.25
CA ASP A 20 -2.35 -14.99 4.08
C ASP A 20 -1.55 -13.71 4.36
N GLY A 21 -1.55 -13.22 5.60
CA GLY A 21 -0.85 -11.98 6.00
C GLY A 21 -1.72 -11.01 6.81
N LEU A 22 -1.48 -9.71 6.64
CA LEU A 22 -2.21 -8.67 7.35
C LEU A 22 -3.27 -8.05 6.45
N SER A 23 -4.53 -8.41 6.64
CA SER A 23 -5.63 -7.78 5.90
C SER A 23 -5.87 -6.37 6.41
N LEU A 24 -6.15 -5.40 5.53
CA LEU A 24 -6.42 -4.01 5.93
C LEU A 24 -7.63 -3.86 6.85
N GLY A 25 -8.53 -4.85 6.90
CA GLY A 25 -9.69 -4.85 7.79
C GLY A 25 -10.83 -3.92 7.37
N VAL A 26 -10.61 -3.08 6.34
CA VAL A 26 -11.55 -2.11 5.78
C VAL A 26 -11.73 -2.30 4.27
N PRO A 27 -12.96 -2.14 3.74
CA PRO A 27 -13.22 -2.30 2.31
C PRO A 27 -12.91 -0.99 1.56
N LEU A 28 -11.63 -0.74 1.25
CA LEU A 28 -11.19 0.41 0.48
C LEU A 28 -10.97 0.05 -1.00
N SER A 29 -11.52 0.87 -1.88
CA SER A 29 -11.30 0.79 -3.34
C SER A 29 -10.08 1.62 -3.78
N GLN A 30 -9.56 1.33 -4.97
CA GLN A 30 -8.44 2.09 -5.53
C GLN A 30 -8.77 3.57 -5.81
N PRO A 31 -9.98 3.95 -6.27
CA PRO A 31 -10.38 5.36 -6.36
C PRO A 31 -10.39 6.09 -5.01
N GLU A 32 -10.84 5.43 -3.93
CA GLU A 32 -10.81 6.00 -2.58
C GLU A 32 -9.37 6.22 -2.12
N LEU A 33 -8.50 5.22 -2.32
CA LEU A 33 -7.06 5.35 -2.02
C LEU A 33 -6.39 6.46 -2.83
N ALA A 34 -6.76 6.62 -4.10
CA ALA A 34 -6.26 7.68 -4.97
C ALA A 34 -6.64 9.06 -4.45
N THR A 35 -7.90 9.21 -4.01
CA THR A 35 -8.42 10.42 -3.36
C THR A 35 -7.65 10.73 -2.07
N MET A 36 -7.42 9.71 -1.22
CA MET A 36 -6.72 9.89 0.06
C MET A 36 -5.28 10.37 -0.11
N ILE A 37 -4.56 9.92 -1.15
CA ILE A 37 -3.15 10.30 -1.38
C ILE A 37 -2.98 11.41 -2.43
N GLY A 38 -4.07 11.95 -2.96
CA GLY A 38 -4.06 13.06 -3.93
C GLY A 38 -3.39 12.72 -5.26
N VAL A 39 -3.63 11.53 -5.81
CA VAL A 39 -3.08 11.10 -7.10
C VAL A 39 -4.19 10.59 -8.03
N ALA A 40 -3.88 10.46 -9.33
CA ALA A 40 -4.81 9.85 -10.27
C ALA A 40 -5.00 8.35 -9.99
N GLU A 41 -6.22 7.83 -10.23
CA GLU A 41 -6.52 6.41 -10.06
C GLU A 41 -5.56 5.50 -10.87
N ALA A 42 -5.21 5.90 -12.11
CA ALA A 42 -4.25 5.17 -12.93
C ALA A 42 -2.87 5.02 -12.26
N THR A 43 -2.46 6.00 -11.43
CA THR A 43 -1.23 5.92 -10.64
C THR A 43 -1.34 4.84 -9.56
N VAL A 44 -2.49 4.78 -8.88
CA VAL A 44 -2.78 3.74 -7.89
C VAL A 44 -2.85 2.36 -8.56
N GLN A 45 -3.51 2.24 -9.72
CA GLN A 45 -3.60 0.98 -10.46
C GLN A 45 -2.21 0.45 -10.86
N LYS A 46 -1.34 1.31 -11.39
CA LYS A 46 0.05 0.95 -11.73
C LYS A 46 0.81 0.49 -10.48
N ALA A 47 0.71 1.25 -9.41
CA ALA A 47 1.28 0.93 -8.12
C ALA A 47 0.81 -0.42 -7.56
N PHE A 48 -0.50 -0.70 -7.58
CA PHE A 48 -1.06 -1.99 -7.15
C PHE A 48 -0.58 -3.15 -8.02
N ARG A 49 -0.35 -2.91 -9.32
CA ARG A 49 0.25 -3.91 -10.21
C ARG A 49 1.68 -4.21 -9.77
N GLU A 50 2.52 -3.19 -9.58
CA GLU A 50 3.90 -3.36 -9.12
C GLU A 50 3.99 -4.07 -7.76
N LEU A 51 3.17 -3.67 -6.78
CA LEU A 51 3.14 -4.31 -5.46
C LEU A 51 2.70 -5.79 -5.51
N ARG A 52 1.80 -6.14 -6.43
CA ARG A 52 1.40 -7.54 -6.66
C ARG A 52 2.51 -8.34 -7.36
N GLU A 53 3.16 -7.76 -8.36
CA GLU A 53 4.27 -8.37 -9.08
C GLU A 53 5.47 -8.64 -8.15
N CYS A 54 5.70 -7.75 -7.18
CA CYS A 54 6.69 -7.94 -6.11
C CYS A 54 6.23 -8.92 -5.00
N GLY A 55 4.99 -9.43 -5.05
CA GLY A 55 4.46 -10.36 -4.05
C GLY A 55 4.20 -9.76 -2.67
N VAL A 56 4.28 -8.43 -2.51
CA VAL A 56 4.14 -7.77 -1.19
C VAL A 56 2.69 -7.55 -0.79
N ILE A 57 1.76 -7.55 -1.75
CA ILE A 57 0.32 -7.51 -1.49
C ILE A 57 -0.45 -8.56 -2.29
N ARG A 58 -1.62 -8.93 -1.77
CA ARG A 58 -2.68 -9.62 -2.49
C ARG A 58 -3.95 -8.76 -2.48
N THR A 59 -4.74 -8.89 -3.54
CA THR A 59 -6.04 -8.23 -3.68
C THR A 59 -7.13 -9.26 -3.94
N GLY A 60 -8.19 -9.23 -3.14
CA GLY A 60 -9.41 -10.01 -3.34
C GLY A 60 -10.62 -9.10 -3.53
N TYR A 61 -11.83 -9.68 -3.52
CA TYR A 61 -13.07 -8.90 -3.58
C TYR A 61 -13.18 -7.97 -2.37
N ARG A 62 -13.07 -6.66 -2.60
CA ARG A 62 -13.11 -5.59 -1.57
C ARG A 62 -12.14 -5.81 -0.40
N GLN A 63 -11.06 -6.55 -0.63
CA GLN A 63 -10.09 -6.89 0.40
C GLN A 63 -8.67 -6.72 -0.14
N ILE A 64 -7.82 -6.11 0.68
CA ILE A 64 -6.40 -5.99 0.44
C ILE A 64 -5.68 -6.66 1.61
N THR A 65 -4.68 -7.47 1.30
CA THR A 65 -3.85 -8.18 2.28
C THR A 65 -2.39 -7.85 2.01
N VAL A 66 -1.71 -7.34 3.04
CA VAL A 66 -0.26 -7.13 3.02
C VAL A 66 0.40 -8.46 3.39
N VAL A 67 1.13 -9.04 2.45
CA VAL A 67 1.81 -10.33 2.63
C VAL A 67 3.17 -10.13 3.31
N ASP A 68 3.86 -9.04 2.97
CA ASP A 68 5.18 -8.68 3.51
C ASP A 68 5.21 -7.21 3.95
N VAL A 69 4.93 -6.99 5.24
CA VAL A 69 4.93 -5.64 5.83
C VAL A 69 6.33 -4.99 5.82
N PRO A 70 7.42 -5.69 6.17
CA PRO A 70 8.79 -5.15 6.03
C PRO A 70 9.11 -4.67 4.61
N ALA A 71 8.86 -5.47 3.58
CA ALA A 71 9.14 -5.10 2.19
C ALA A 71 8.27 -3.92 1.75
N LEU A 72 6.99 -3.90 2.15
CA LEU A 72 6.10 -2.78 1.86
C LEU A 72 6.56 -1.47 2.50
N ARG A 73 7.15 -1.51 3.71
CA ARG A 73 7.76 -0.33 4.36
C ARG A 73 8.96 0.18 3.57
N VAL A 74 9.86 -0.70 3.13
CA VAL A 74 11.02 -0.31 2.31
C VAL A 74 10.58 0.37 1.02
N LEU A 75 9.57 -0.18 0.33
CA LEU A 75 8.97 0.46 -0.85
C LEU A 75 8.29 1.79 -0.53
N GLY A 76 7.75 1.92 0.68
CA GLY A 76 7.23 3.17 1.23
C GLY A 76 8.29 4.24 1.38
N ASP A 77 9.45 3.90 1.94
CA ASP A 77 10.54 4.84 2.20
C ASP A 77 11.41 5.16 0.98
N GLY A 78 11.60 4.23 0.06
CA GLY A 78 12.45 4.42 -1.11
C GLY A 78 12.02 5.51 -2.11
N ALA A 79 10.85 6.16 -1.92
CA ALA A 79 10.47 7.34 -2.73
C ALA A 79 10.73 8.69 -2.04
N GLU A 80 11.24 8.69 -0.81
CA GLU A 80 11.56 9.92 -0.06
C GLU A 80 13.04 10.22 0.08
N ASP A 81 13.91 9.27 -0.26
CA ASP A 81 15.36 9.46 -0.25
C ASP A 81 15.83 10.60 -1.19
N VAL A 82 15.02 10.97 -2.19
CA VAL A 82 15.31 12.07 -3.14
C VAL A 82 14.90 13.47 -2.65
N ARG A 83 14.15 13.61 -1.55
CA ARG A 83 13.67 14.93 -1.05
C ARG A 83 14.34 15.42 0.23
N SER A 84 15.20 14.62 0.86
CA SER A 84 15.93 15.00 2.09
C SER A 84 17.36 15.49 1.84
N LEU A 85 17.82 15.59 0.58
CA LEU A 85 19.17 16.03 0.21
C LEU A 85 19.24 17.46 -0.38
N THR A 86 18.25 18.32 -0.12
CA THR A 86 18.26 19.73 -0.60
C THR A 86 17.90 20.74 0.49
N ALA A 87 18.29 20.49 1.74
CA ALA A 87 18.25 21.49 2.81
C ALA A 87 19.67 21.93 3.19
#